data_AF-A0A553P237-F1
#
_entry.id   AF-A0A553P237-F1
#
_cell.length_a   1.000
_cell.length_b   1.000
_cell.length_c   1.000
_cell.angle_alpha   90.00
_cell.angle_beta   90.00
_cell.angle_gamma   90.00
#
_symmetry.space_group_name_H-M   'P 1'
#
loop_
_entity.id
_entity.type
_entity.pdbx_description
1 polymer ?
#
loop_
_entity_poly.entity_id
_entity_poly.type
_entity_poly.pdbx_seq_one_letter_code
_entity_poly.pdbx_strand_id
1 'polypeptide(L)'
;MTFWQENYPFIKDVYVMRQTKMVEWMENVEKAIARIMADKVYTSAEFKRERDNFHALCKDLERAEIKKWLQQILEIIMAERGKEERSEQSKKLDELIEKHENLIPNVLKTQVKVDLYWKCYAYGDELKPHIEFLDGIMLSSTREIAPSCVENVDELIERQEKALNQLETKRNVVNELILKGKALLENPDKPRFLDDHVKRIQEGWDVTKEKASGRLSLLQETKSAWEGYAEGLDSIVVEFEKADEEMKKVKKRFNLEAAFEDLEKRQQIFNQSKTSIEQMYKDLQHNYDVMTMTLPEDKKDFVKKEVKAITDKLDVVGKFEEKVKKIEEFVNNLSTFDKSLKELDKWMTDANTQLGDIKDKSDQMTPEDRVSYTMELSEDISSKVTVIQELIASEEGLLPQGDKCPTDAEEYKAELKRIEKYVTDLQKKVMTECDNFSEDVKFWAEYKTGIKEFKPWLETAETKSTEGLHKPQTLEDANAMFATVKDFAESCIKNLKVLEAATAASLKMTTHKEADSEVAVLKERYAKVKVVADEWVKKVETLVKEWQLLDTTVTELNSWVAEDRKDNSEQQFSLEKMESTLGELKNIFKEKEKLVENL
;
A
#
# COMPACT_ATOMS: atom_id res chain seq x y z
N MET A 1 -84.87 -49.43 100.86
CA MET A 1 -83.74 -49.40 99.92
C MET A 1 -84.15 -48.55 98.74
N THR A 2 -83.35 -47.56 98.39
CA THR A 2 -83.65 -46.67 97.25
C THR A 2 -83.44 -47.45 95.94
N PHE A 3 -84.21 -47.16 94.88
CA PHE A 3 -84.10 -47.77 93.54
C PHE A 3 -82.65 -47.92 93.04
N TRP A 4 -81.80 -46.97 93.44
CA TRP A 4 -80.37 -46.91 93.13
C TRP A 4 -79.51 -47.97 93.84
N GLN A 5 -79.92 -48.45 95.02
CA GLN A 5 -79.21 -49.49 95.76
C GLN A 5 -79.44 -50.89 95.15
N GLU A 6 -80.69 -51.19 94.77
CA GLU A 6 -81.05 -52.50 94.19
C GLU A 6 -80.44 -52.71 92.80
N ASN A 7 -80.24 -51.61 92.06
CA ASN A 7 -79.68 -51.62 90.70
C ASN A 7 -78.22 -51.14 90.64
N TYR A 8 -77.55 -50.98 91.78
CA TYR A 8 -76.19 -50.46 91.87
C TYR A 8 -75.19 -51.17 90.93
N PRO A 9 -75.13 -52.52 90.84
CA PRO A 9 -74.19 -53.21 89.94
C PRO A 9 -74.41 -52.82 88.48
N PHE A 10 -75.66 -52.82 88.03
CA PHE A 10 -76.03 -52.46 86.66
C PHE A 10 -75.69 -50.99 86.33
N ILE A 11 -76.00 -50.07 87.25
CA ILE A 11 -75.76 -48.64 87.04
C ILE A 11 -74.26 -48.31 87.06
N LYS A 12 -73.50 -48.99 87.93
CA LYS A 12 -72.03 -48.95 87.92
C LYS A 12 -71.45 -49.49 86.63
N ASP A 13 -71.95 -50.62 86.12
CA ASP A 13 -71.48 -51.19 84.85
C ASP A 13 -71.77 -50.26 83.66
N VAL A 14 -72.94 -49.63 83.62
CA VAL A 14 -73.28 -48.64 82.58
C VAL A 14 -72.41 -47.38 82.70
N TYR A 15 -72.12 -46.92 83.92
CA TYR A 15 -71.20 -45.81 84.17
C TYR A 15 -69.78 -46.13 83.69
N VAL A 16 -69.23 -47.27 84.11
CA VAL A 16 -67.90 -47.75 83.72
C VAL A 16 -67.82 -47.97 82.20
N MET A 17 -68.87 -48.52 81.58
CA MET A 17 -68.93 -48.69 80.13
C MET A 17 -68.88 -47.35 79.39
N ARG A 18 -69.63 -46.34 79.82
CA ARG A 18 -69.58 -45.01 79.21
C ARG A 18 -68.26 -44.28 79.48
N GLN A 19 -67.69 -44.44 80.67
CA GLN A 19 -66.35 -43.92 81.00
C GLN A 19 -65.28 -44.56 80.11
N THR A 20 -65.32 -45.88 79.94
CA THR A 20 -64.39 -46.65 79.09
C THR A 20 -64.51 -46.20 77.63
N LYS A 21 -65.74 -46.06 77.11
CA LYS A 21 -65.95 -45.55 75.75
C LYS A 21 -65.42 -44.13 75.54
N MET A 22 -65.50 -43.27 76.56
CA MET A 22 -64.92 -41.91 76.52
C MET A 22 -63.39 -41.97 76.44
N VAL A 23 -62.75 -42.86 77.21
CA VAL A 23 -61.31 -43.11 77.14
C VAL A 23 -60.89 -43.65 75.77
N GLU A 24 -61.55 -44.71 75.28
CA GLU A 24 -61.26 -45.33 73.98
C GLU A 24 -61.39 -44.32 72.83
N TRP A 25 -62.43 -43.48 72.86
CA TRP A 25 -62.60 -42.44 71.87
C TRP A 25 -61.49 -41.38 71.94
N MET A 26 -61.11 -40.91 73.13
CA MET A 26 -59.98 -39.96 73.28
C MET A 26 -58.67 -40.56 72.76
N GLU A 27 -58.38 -41.83 73.06
CA GLU A 27 -57.21 -42.52 72.52
C GLU A 27 -57.25 -42.63 70.98
N ASN A 28 -58.42 -42.88 70.40
CA ASN A 28 -58.59 -42.95 68.95
C ASN A 28 -58.39 -41.58 68.29
N VAL A 29 -58.87 -40.50 68.92
CA VAL A 29 -58.62 -39.12 68.48
C VAL A 29 -57.13 -38.81 68.54
N GLU A 30 -56.46 -39.11 69.65
CA GLU A 30 -55.00 -38.90 69.80
C GLU A 30 -54.19 -39.70 68.77
N LYS A 31 -54.56 -40.96 68.51
CA LYS A 31 -53.95 -41.79 67.46
C LYS A 31 -54.18 -41.19 66.06
N ALA A 32 -55.37 -40.67 65.78
CA ALA A 32 -55.67 -40.01 64.51
C ALA A 32 -54.87 -38.70 64.35
N ILE A 33 -54.77 -37.88 65.40
CA ILE A 33 -53.90 -36.69 65.42
C ILE A 33 -52.45 -37.10 65.14
N ALA A 34 -51.94 -38.12 65.83
CA ALA A 34 -50.58 -38.58 65.66
C ALA A 34 -50.29 -39.07 64.23
N ARG A 35 -51.25 -39.74 63.58
CA ARG A 35 -51.12 -40.17 62.17
C ARG A 35 -51.11 -39.00 61.21
N ILE A 36 -52.00 -38.03 61.39
CA ILE A 36 -52.13 -36.87 60.50
C ILE A 36 -50.93 -35.93 60.65
N MET A 37 -50.43 -35.78 61.87
CA MET A 37 -49.26 -34.95 62.19
C MET A 37 -47.93 -35.69 62.01
N ALA A 38 -47.95 -36.97 61.63
CA ALA A 38 -46.73 -37.70 61.31
C ALA A 38 -46.06 -37.13 60.06
N ASP A 39 -44.73 -37.21 60.00
CA ASP A 39 -43.93 -36.80 58.84
C ASP A 39 -43.99 -37.85 57.71
N LYS A 40 -45.22 -38.25 57.36
CA LYS A 40 -45.52 -39.17 56.26
C LYS A 40 -46.14 -38.38 55.11
N VAL A 41 -45.60 -38.58 53.92
CA VAL A 41 -46.23 -38.09 52.68
C VAL A 41 -47.33 -39.08 52.29
N TYR A 42 -48.55 -38.58 52.16
CA TYR A 42 -49.71 -39.36 51.73
C TYR A 42 -49.99 -39.13 50.25
N THR A 43 -50.66 -40.07 49.60
CA THR A 43 -51.42 -39.72 48.39
C THR A 43 -52.68 -38.96 48.79
N SER A 44 -53.23 -38.15 47.89
CA SER A 44 -54.47 -37.39 48.14
C SER A 44 -55.63 -38.31 48.56
N ALA A 45 -55.74 -39.50 47.97
CA ALA A 45 -56.74 -40.49 48.34
C ALA A 45 -56.53 -41.07 49.76
N GLU A 46 -55.28 -41.33 50.15
CA GLU A 46 -54.96 -41.78 51.50
C GLU A 46 -55.21 -40.68 52.53
N PHE A 47 -54.78 -39.44 52.26
CA PHE A 47 -55.00 -38.33 53.16
C PHE A 47 -56.50 -38.01 53.32
N LYS A 48 -57.29 -38.15 52.25
CA LYS A 48 -58.76 -38.02 52.31
C LYS A 48 -59.36 -38.99 53.32
N ARG A 49 -58.91 -40.25 53.32
CA ARG A 49 -59.40 -41.28 54.27
C ARG A 49 -59.04 -40.92 55.70
N GLU A 50 -57.80 -40.49 55.95
CA GLU A 50 -57.38 -40.04 57.29
C GLU A 50 -58.15 -38.80 57.75
N ARG A 51 -58.38 -37.83 56.86
CA ARG A 51 -59.23 -36.65 57.13
C ARG A 51 -60.65 -37.04 57.49
N ASP A 52 -61.30 -37.89 56.68
CA ASP A 52 -62.70 -38.26 56.87
C ASP A 52 -62.87 -39.06 58.18
N ASN A 53 -61.90 -39.94 58.50
CA ASN A 53 -61.83 -40.66 59.77
C ASN A 53 -61.69 -39.69 60.96
N PHE A 54 -60.78 -38.72 60.87
CA PHE A 54 -60.59 -37.72 61.93
C PHE A 54 -61.82 -36.83 62.11
N HIS A 55 -62.45 -36.37 61.02
CA HIS A 55 -63.69 -35.58 61.09
C HIS A 55 -64.85 -36.36 61.70
N ALA A 56 -64.95 -37.67 61.43
CA ALA A 56 -65.94 -38.53 62.07
C ALA A 56 -65.72 -38.57 63.59
N LEU A 57 -64.48 -38.71 64.04
CA LEU A 57 -64.13 -38.67 65.47
C LEU A 57 -64.41 -37.30 66.10
N CYS A 58 -64.18 -36.20 65.38
CA CYS A 58 -64.48 -34.83 65.85
C CYS A 58 -65.99 -34.58 66.02
N LYS A 59 -66.87 -35.19 65.23
CA LYS A 59 -68.33 -35.08 65.42
C LYS A 59 -68.80 -35.64 66.76
N ASP A 60 -68.06 -36.60 67.32
CA ASP A 60 -68.34 -37.19 68.62
C ASP A 60 -67.72 -36.40 69.80
N LEU A 61 -66.88 -35.38 69.54
CA LEU A 61 -66.17 -34.53 70.52
C LEU A 61 -67.09 -33.63 71.34
N GLU A 62 -68.21 -33.16 70.76
CA GLU A 62 -69.04 -32.10 71.33
C GLU A 62 -70.14 -32.58 72.30
N ARG A 63 -70.13 -33.86 72.72
CA ARG A 63 -71.19 -34.38 73.61
C ARG A 63 -70.99 -33.93 75.06
N ALA A 64 -71.19 -32.63 75.32
CA ALA A 64 -71.25 -32.03 76.66
C ALA A 64 -72.24 -32.75 77.60
N GLU A 65 -73.23 -33.42 77.02
CA GLU A 65 -74.17 -34.29 77.71
C GLU A 65 -73.51 -35.50 78.38
N ILE A 66 -72.43 -36.05 77.83
CA ILE A 66 -71.73 -37.21 78.40
C ILE A 66 -70.97 -36.82 79.68
N LYS A 67 -70.30 -35.67 79.69
CA LYS A 67 -69.62 -35.14 80.89
C LYS A 67 -70.61 -34.92 82.03
N LYS A 68 -71.72 -34.21 81.74
CA LYS A 68 -72.80 -33.95 82.70
C LYS A 68 -73.43 -35.25 83.20
N TRP A 69 -73.66 -36.21 82.30
CA TRP A 69 -74.20 -37.52 82.66
C TRP A 69 -73.25 -38.31 83.55
N LEU A 70 -71.93 -38.34 83.26
CA LEU A 70 -70.94 -39.01 84.10
C LEU A 70 -70.87 -38.36 85.49
N GLN A 71 -70.88 -37.04 85.59
CA GLN A 71 -70.89 -36.33 86.87
C GLN A 71 -72.15 -36.65 87.69
N GLN A 72 -73.33 -36.53 87.08
CA GLN A 72 -74.62 -36.80 87.73
C GLN A 72 -74.74 -38.26 88.21
N ILE A 73 -74.36 -39.22 87.36
CA ILE A 73 -74.44 -40.64 87.73
C ILE A 73 -73.38 -40.99 88.78
N LEU A 74 -72.19 -40.37 88.74
CA LEU A 74 -71.18 -40.58 89.77
C LEU A 74 -71.65 -40.06 91.14
N GLU A 75 -72.27 -38.89 91.20
CA GLU A 75 -72.87 -38.35 92.43
C GLU A 75 -73.90 -39.31 93.04
N ILE A 76 -74.74 -39.91 92.19
CA ILE A 76 -75.78 -40.88 92.60
C ILE A 76 -75.16 -42.19 93.09
N ILE A 77 -74.19 -42.76 92.38
CA ILE A 77 -73.50 -44.01 92.75
C ILE A 77 -72.70 -43.83 94.06
N MET A 78 -72.18 -42.63 94.31
CA MET A 78 -71.36 -42.31 95.49
C MET A 78 -72.17 -41.75 96.67
N ALA A 79 -73.49 -41.54 96.52
CA ALA A 79 -74.40 -40.93 97.51
C ALA A 79 -74.20 -41.46 98.94
N GLU A 80 -74.04 -42.78 99.07
CA GLU A 80 -74.02 -43.54 100.33
C GLU A 80 -72.69 -44.30 100.55
N ARG A 81 -71.63 -43.96 99.81
CA ARG A 81 -70.29 -44.60 99.91
C ARG A 81 -69.39 -43.85 100.89
N GLY A 82 -68.28 -44.50 101.28
CA GLY A 82 -67.28 -43.92 102.17
C GLY A 82 -66.67 -42.64 101.60
N LYS A 83 -66.33 -41.69 102.48
CA LYS A 83 -65.78 -40.38 102.09
C LYS A 83 -64.49 -40.50 101.26
N GLU A 84 -63.67 -41.51 101.56
CA GLU A 84 -62.41 -41.79 100.87
C GLU A 84 -62.62 -42.34 99.45
N GLU A 85 -63.51 -43.33 99.28
CA GLU A 85 -63.87 -43.92 97.97
C GLU A 85 -64.55 -42.90 97.04
N ARG A 86 -65.46 -42.07 97.59
CA ARG A 86 -66.08 -40.95 96.84
C ARG A 86 -65.04 -39.95 96.34
N SER A 87 -64.06 -39.61 97.19
CA SER A 87 -62.99 -38.67 96.82
C SER A 87 -62.10 -39.24 95.71
N GLU A 88 -61.77 -40.52 95.76
CA GLU A 88 -60.94 -41.19 94.75
C GLU A 88 -61.64 -41.25 93.38
N GLN A 89 -62.91 -41.64 93.35
CA GLN A 89 -63.67 -41.77 92.09
C GLN A 89 -64.04 -40.42 91.48
N SER A 90 -64.33 -39.40 92.31
CA SER A 90 -64.48 -38.02 91.84
C SER A 90 -63.19 -37.53 91.18
N LYS A 91 -62.05 -37.74 91.84
CA LYS A 91 -60.74 -37.37 91.30
C LYS A 91 -60.45 -38.06 89.96
N LYS A 92 -60.74 -39.36 89.82
CA LYS A 92 -60.59 -40.09 88.55
C LYS A 92 -61.47 -39.55 87.42
N LEU A 93 -62.71 -39.13 87.73
CA LEU A 93 -63.58 -38.49 86.75
C LEU A 93 -63.10 -37.09 86.40
N ASP A 94 -62.64 -36.31 87.38
CA ASP A 94 -62.11 -34.97 87.18
C ASP A 94 -60.84 -35.00 86.31
N GLU A 95 -59.91 -35.92 86.57
CA GLU A 95 -58.71 -36.16 85.73
C GLU A 95 -59.08 -36.57 84.29
N LEU A 96 -60.16 -37.34 84.11
CA LEU A 96 -60.65 -37.74 82.79
C LEU A 96 -61.28 -36.55 82.03
N ILE A 97 -62.06 -35.73 82.72
CA ILE A 97 -62.67 -34.51 82.17
C ILE A 97 -61.58 -33.50 81.81
N GLU A 98 -60.57 -33.33 82.66
CA GLU A 98 -59.42 -32.46 82.42
C GLU A 98 -58.65 -32.91 81.18
N LYS A 99 -58.35 -34.21 81.01
CA LYS A 99 -57.73 -34.74 79.80
C LYS A 99 -58.55 -34.44 78.55
N HIS A 100 -59.87 -34.64 78.61
CA HIS A 100 -60.77 -34.29 77.51
C HIS A 100 -60.73 -32.78 77.20
N GLU A 101 -60.74 -31.91 78.21
CA GLU A 101 -60.69 -30.45 78.03
C GLU A 101 -59.38 -29.99 77.42
N ASN A 102 -58.27 -30.59 77.84
CA ASN A 102 -56.96 -30.34 77.28
C ASN A 102 -56.80 -30.88 75.84
N LEU A 103 -57.55 -31.91 75.47
CA LEU A 103 -57.56 -32.48 74.11
C LEU A 103 -58.31 -31.59 73.10
N ILE A 104 -59.39 -30.90 73.51
CA ILE A 104 -60.24 -30.08 72.61
C ILE A 104 -59.42 -29.04 71.83
N PRO A 105 -58.57 -28.18 72.45
CA PRO A 105 -57.76 -27.22 71.70
C PRO A 105 -56.85 -27.88 70.66
N ASN A 106 -56.28 -29.04 70.98
CA ASN A 106 -55.42 -29.80 70.07
C ASN A 106 -56.21 -30.37 68.89
N VAL A 107 -57.42 -30.87 69.14
CA VAL A 107 -58.34 -31.36 68.10
C VAL A 107 -58.76 -30.24 67.16
N LEU A 108 -59.19 -29.09 67.70
CA LEU A 108 -59.59 -27.92 66.91
C LEU A 108 -58.42 -27.39 66.06
N LYS A 109 -57.22 -27.29 66.66
CA LYS A 109 -56.00 -26.91 65.93
C LYS A 109 -55.66 -27.92 64.83
N THR A 110 -55.77 -29.21 65.13
CA THR A 110 -55.50 -30.27 64.16
C THR A 110 -56.52 -30.23 63.03
N GLN A 111 -57.80 -30.00 63.31
CA GLN A 111 -58.86 -29.89 62.29
C GLN A 111 -58.56 -28.81 61.25
N VAL A 112 -58.12 -27.62 61.69
CA VAL A 112 -57.68 -26.56 60.78
C VAL A 112 -56.50 -27.01 59.91
N LYS A 113 -55.52 -27.71 60.49
CA LYS A 113 -54.37 -28.26 59.74
C LYS A 113 -54.77 -29.36 58.77
N VAL A 114 -55.70 -30.25 59.14
CA VAL A 114 -56.18 -31.33 58.28
C VAL A 114 -56.86 -30.74 57.04
N ASP A 115 -57.70 -29.72 57.21
CA ASP A 115 -58.37 -29.06 56.10
C ASP A 115 -57.38 -28.30 55.19
N LEU A 116 -56.35 -27.67 55.78
CA LEU A 116 -55.26 -27.05 55.03
C LEU A 116 -54.48 -28.10 54.22
N TYR A 117 -54.07 -29.21 54.85
CA TYR A 117 -53.31 -30.28 54.18
C TYR A 117 -54.14 -30.91 53.07
N TRP A 118 -55.44 -31.11 53.28
CA TRP A 118 -56.36 -31.58 52.25
C TRP A 118 -56.37 -30.65 51.04
N LYS A 119 -56.44 -29.32 51.26
CA LYS A 119 -56.34 -28.33 50.17
C LYS A 119 -55.00 -28.42 49.43
N CYS A 120 -53.90 -28.67 50.14
CA CYS A 120 -52.57 -28.83 49.55
C CYS A 120 -52.44 -30.12 48.73
N TYR A 121 -53.02 -31.23 49.20
CA TYR A 121 -53.06 -32.49 48.44
C TYR A 121 -53.96 -32.38 47.21
N ALA A 122 -55.16 -31.79 47.34
CA ALA A 122 -56.05 -31.52 46.22
C ALA A 122 -55.39 -30.61 45.16
N TYR A 123 -54.64 -29.60 45.60
CA TYR A 123 -53.83 -28.77 44.71
C TYR A 123 -52.76 -29.60 43.96
N GLY A 124 -52.10 -30.55 44.63
CA GLY A 124 -51.17 -31.47 43.98
C GLY A 124 -51.83 -32.32 42.88
N ASP A 125 -53.04 -32.83 43.11
CA ASP A 125 -53.81 -33.56 42.09
C ASP A 125 -54.19 -32.66 40.90
N GLU A 126 -54.57 -31.41 41.16
CA GLU A 126 -54.88 -30.43 40.12
C GLU A 126 -53.64 -30.07 39.28
N LEU A 127 -52.44 -30.01 39.88
CA LEU A 127 -51.19 -29.72 39.17
C LEU A 127 -50.76 -30.84 38.22
N LYS A 128 -51.02 -32.10 38.59
CA LYS A 128 -50.49 -33.28 37.89
C LYS A 128 -50.67 -33.25 36.35
N PRO A 129 -51.87 -33.05 35.78
CA PRO A 129 -52.03 -33.02 34.32
C PRO A 129 -51.29 -31.85 33.65
N HIS A 130 -51.07 -30.74 34.36
CA HIS A 130 -50.33 -29.59 33.82
C HIS A 130 -48.83 -29.81 33.86
N ILE A 131 -48.33 -30.47 34.91
CA ILE A 131 -46.93 -30.90 34.99
C ILE A 131 -46.62 -31.93 33.89
N GLU A 132 -47.48 -32.93 33.69
CA GLU A 132 -47.33 -33.93 32.62
C GLU A 132 -47.35 -33.28 31.23
N PHE A 133 -48.20 -32.26 31.04
CA PHE A 133 -48.21 -31.45 29.82
C PHE A 133 -46.88 -30.71 29.59
N LEU A 134 -46.35 -30.04 30.63
CA LEU A 134 -45.07 -29.35 30.53
C LEU A 134 -43.90 -30.30 30.27
N ASP A 135 -43.87 -31.45 30.96
CA ASP A 135 -42.86 -32.49 30.75
C ASP A 135 -42.91 -33.01 29.29
N GLY A 136 -44.10 -33.12 28.69
CA GLY A 136 -44.29 -33.48 27.29
C GLY A 136 -43.72 -32.45 26.30
N ILE A 137 -44.01 -31.16 26.50
CA ILE A 137 -43.47 -30.06 25.67
C ILE A 137 -41.95 -29.93 25.85
N MET A 138 -41.46 -30.11 27.08
CA MET A 138 -40.04 -30.11 27.40
C MET A 138 -39.31 -31.22 26.65
N LEU A 139 -39.84 -32.45 26.68
CA LEU A 139 -39.27 -33.60 26.00
C LEU A 139 -39.18 -33.37 24.48
N SER A 140 -40.24 -32.84 23.86
CA SER A 140 -40.21 -32.53 22.44
C SER A 140 -39.25 -31.38 22.10
N SER A 141 -39.15 -30.37 22.97
CA SER A 141 -38.32 -29.17 22.75
C SER A 141 -36.83 -29.40 23.04
N THR A 142 -36.47 -30.51 23.67
CA THR A 142 -35.07 -30.87 24.00
C THR A 142 -34.54 -32.05 23.20
N ARG A 143 -35.38 -32.66 22.35
CA ARG A 143 -34.97 -33.73 21.45
C ARG A 143 -33.90 -33.24 20.47
N GLU A 144 -32.95 -34.09 20.12
CA GLU A 144 -31.92 -33.78 19.12
C GLU A 144 -32.51 -33.24 17.80
N ILE A 145 -31.83 -32.27 17.20
CA ILE A 145 -32.18 -31.66 15.90
C ILE A 145 -31.30 -32.32 14.86
N ALA A 146 -31.91 -32.93 13.85
CA ALA A 146 -31.19 -33.67 12.80
C ALA A 146 -31.94 -33.60 11.44
N PRO A 147 -32.17 -32.40 10.86
CA PRO A 147 -32.81 -32.25 9.55
C PRO A 147 -31.94 -32.79 8.41
N SER A 148 -32.54 -33.47 7.44
CA SER A 148 -31.85 -33.93 6.23
C SER A 148 -31.89 -32.94 5.05
N CYS A 149 -32.76 -31.94 5.09
CA CYS A 149 -32.89 -30.87 4.12
C CYS A 149 -33.70 -29.69 4.70
N VAL A 150 -33.82 -28.59 3.95
CA VAL A 150 -34.55 -27.39 4.39
C VAL A 150 -36.02 -27.67 4.68
N GLU A 151 -36.68 -28.55 3.92
CA GLU A 151 -38.07 -28.94 4.16
C GLU A 151 -38.24 -29.66 5.50
N ASN A 152 -37.23 -30.45 5.93
CA ASN A 152 -37.25 -31.03 7.27
C ASN A 152 -37.10 -29.97 8.37
N VAL A 153 -36.36 -28.89 8.12
CA VAL A 153 -36.26 -27.77 9.06
C VAL A 153 -37.62 -27.08 9.18
N ASP A 154 -38.32 -26.85 8.07
CA ASP A 154 -39.67 -26.28 8.06
C ASP A 154 -40.66 -27.13 8.86
N GLU A 155 -40.68 -28.45 8.66
CA GLU A 155 -41.52 -29.34 9.47
C GLU A 155 -41.20 -29.24 10.98
N LEU A 156 -39.93 -29.09 11.33
CA LEU A 156 -39.51 -28.93 12.73
C LEU A 156 -39.93 -27.57 13.30
N ILE A 157 -39.87 -26.50 12.51
CA ILE A 157 -40.36 -25.17 12.86
C ILE A 157 -41.87 -25.24 13.14
N GLU A 158 -42.66 -25.78 12.20
CA GLU A 158 -44.12 -25.90 12.36
C GLU A 158 -44.50 -26.68 13.62
N ARG A 159 -43.81 -27.80 13.89
CA ARG A 159 -44.02 -28.59 15.12
C ARG A 159 -43.68 -27.79 16.38
N GLN A 160 -42.62 -26.99 16.34
CA GLN A 160 -42.19 -26.19 17.49
C GLN A 160 -43.11 -24.99 17.74
N GLU A 161 -43.57 -24.32 16.69
CA GLU A 161 -44.58 -23.27 16.76
C GLU A 161 -45.89 -23.80 17.35
N LYS A 162 -46.31 -25.01 16.95
CA LYS A 162 -47.47 -25.67 17.54
C LYS A 162 -47.29 -25.94 19.03
N ALA A 163 -46.09 -26.36 19.47
CA ALA A 163 -45.79 -26.55 20.89
C ALA A 163 -45.85 -25.24 21.68
N LEU A 164 -45.31 -24.15 21.14
CA LEU A 164 -45.40 -22.81 21.74
C LEU A 164 -46.85 -22.29 21.80
N ASN A 165 -47.64 -22.53 20.76
CA ASN A 165 -49.06 -22.19 20.78
C ASN A 165 -49.82 -23.00 21.85
N GLN A 166 -49.52 -24.29 21.99
CA GLN A 166 -50.07 -25.12 23.07
C GLN A 166 -49.73 -24.55 24.45
N LEU A 167 -48.48 -24.10 24.67
CA LEU A 167 -48.13 -23.37 25.90
C LEU A 167 -49.01 -22.13 26.06
N GLU A 168 -49.10 -21.25 25.07
CA GLU A 168 -49.89 -20.02 25.22
C GLU A 168 -51.38 -20.28 25.55
N THR A 169 -51.99 -21.33 24.99
CA THR A 169 -53.38 -21.72 25.33
C THR A 169 -53.56 -22.16 26.79
N LYS A 170 -52.50 -22.63 27.46
CA LYS A 170 -52.51 -23.07 28.87
C LYS A 170 -51.99 -22.02 29.84
N ARG A 171 -51.48 -20.89 29.35
CA ARG A 171 -50.84 -19.83 30.15
C ARG A 171 -51.70 -19.34 31.31
N ASN A 172 -52.96 -19.00 31.03
CA ASN A 172 -53.86 -18.47 32.06
C ASN A 172 -54.13 -19.51 33.15
N VAL A 173 -54.36 -20.77 32.75
CA VAL A 173 -54.61 -21.86 33.71
C VAL A 173 -53.40 -22.11 34.60
N VAL A 174 -52.18 -22.13 34.03
CA VAL A 174 -50.96 -22.31 34.83
C VAL A 174 -50.71 -21.12 35.74
N ASN A 175 -50.94 -19.89 35.29
CA ASN A 175 -50.84 -18.70 36.13
C ASN A 175 -51.82 -18.74 37.31
N GLU A 176 -53.06 -19.16 37.08
CA GLU A 176 -54.06 -19.35 38.15
C GLU A 176 -53.61 -20.40 39.15
N LEU A 177 -53.05 -21.53 38.69
CA LEU A 177 -52.48 -22.56 39.56
C LEU A 177 -51.29 -22.06 40.37
N ILE A 178 -50.42 -21.24 39.79
CA ILE A 178 -49.30 -20.62 40.51
C ILE A 178 -49.82 -19.65 41.57
N LEU A 179 -50.81 -18.81 41.26
CA LEU A 179 -51.44 -17.89 42.21
C LEU A 179 -52.13 -18.64 43.35
N LYS A 180 -52.88 -19.71 43.04
CA LYS A 180 -53.51 -20.59 44.02
C LYS A 180 -52.47 -21.23 44.94
N GLY A 181 -51.35 -21.72 44.38
CA GLY A 181 -50.23 -22.25 45.13
C GLY A 181 -49.61 -21.22 46.08
N LYS A 182 -49.35 -20.00 45.59
CA LYS A 182 -48.82 -18.90 46.41
C LYS A 182 -49.73 -18.54 47.58
N ALA A 183 -51.04 -18.48 47.36
CA ALA A 183 -52.00 -18.24 48.43
C ALA A 183 -51.97 -19.35 49.50
N LEU A 184 -51.77 -20.62 49.12
CA LEU A 184 -51.60 -21.72 50.08
C LEU A 184 -50.27 -21.60 50.85
N LEU A 185 -49.21 -21.06 50.23
CA LEU A 185 -47.90 -20.87 50.86
C LEU A 185 -47.89 -19.78 51.95
N GLU A 186 -48.85 -18.86 51.96
CA GLU A 186 -48.97 -17.81 52.98
C GLU A 186 -49.34 -18.37 54.36
N ASN A 187 -49.90 -19.59 54.42
CA ASN A 187 -50.28 -20.20 55.68
C ASN A 187 -49.06 -20.79 56.40
N PRO A 188 -48.75 -20.36 57.64
CA PRO A 188 -47.56 -20.81 58.38
C PRO A 188 -47.59 -22.30 58.74
N ASP A 189 -48.79 -22.90 58.79
CA ASP A 189 -48.98 -24.31 59.10
C ASP A 189 -48.94 -25.22 57.85
N LYS A 190 -48.56 -24.71 56.67
CA LYS A 190 -48.48 -25.48 55.41
C LYS A 190 -47.60 -26.72 55.52
N PRO A 191 -47.87 -27.78 54.72
CA PRO A 191 -46.98 -28.93 54.64
C PRO A 191 -45.73 -28.61 53.81
N ARG A 192 -44.59 -29.24 54.14
CA ARG A 192 -43.28 -29.00 53.49
C ARG A 192 -43.26 -29.28 51.99
N PHE A 193 -43.98 -30.31 51.53
CA PHE A 193 -44.00 -30.69 50.11
C PHE A 193 -44.65 -29.63 49.21
N LEU A 194 -45.44 -28.71 49.77
CA LEU A 194 -46.15 -27.69 48.99
C LEU A 194 -45.16 -26.75 48.29
N ASP A 195 -44.05 -26.40 48.95
CA ASP A 195 -43.00 -25.56 48.38
C ASP A 195 -42.44 -26.19 47.09
N ASP A 196 -42.17 -27.49 47.09
CA ASP A 196 -41.68 -28.21 45.91
C ASP A 196 -42.71 -28.27 44.77
N HIS A 197 -43.99 -28.47 45.09
CA HIS A 197 -45.07 -28.48 44.10
C HIS A 197 -45.25 -27.13 43.41
N VAL A 198 -45.29 -26.04 44.19
CA VAL A 198 -45.42 -24.67 43.64
C VAL A 198 -44.18 -24.29 42.83
N LYS A 199 -42.98 -24.64 43.34
CA LYS A 199 -41.72 -24.43 42.63
C LYS A 199 -41.70 -25.18 41.30
N ARG A 200 -42.10 -26.46 41.27
CA ARG A 200 -42.11 -27.29 40.07
C ARG A 200 -42.97 -26.72 38.95
N ILE A 201 -44.19 -26.23 39.26
CA ILE A 201 -45.05 -25.65 38.22
C ILE A 201 -44.54 -24.27 37.76
N GLN A 202 -44.00 -23.45 38.68
CA GLN A 202 -43.50 -22.12 38.36
C GLN A 202 -42.22 -22.19 37.52
N GLU A 203 -41.18 -22.86 38.02
CA GLU A 203 -39.90 -23.00 37.30
C GLU A 203 -40.07 -23.89 36.06
N GLY A 204 -40.87 -24.96 36.15
CA GLY A 204 -41.13 -25.84 35.02
C GLY A 204 -41.76 -25.11 33.85
N TRP A 205 -42.67 -24.16 34.10
CA TRP A 205 -43.27 -23.32 33.06
C TRP A 205 -42.21 -22.46 32.36
N ASP A 206 -41.44 -21.70 33.15
CA ASP A 206 -40.46 -20.75 32.62
C ASP A 206 -39.34 -21.46 31.84
N VAL A 207 -38.78 -22.53 32.39
CA VAL A 207 -37.72 -23.33 31.73
C VAL A 207 -38.25 -24.00 30.46
N THR A 208 -39.48 -24.55 30.48
CA THR A 208 -40.07 -25.17 29.28
C THR A 208 -40.26 -24.14 28.18
N LYS A 209 -40.79 -22.96 28.52
CA LYS A 209 -40.99 -21.87 27.57
C LYS A 209 -39.67 -21.35 27.00
N GLU A 210 -38.65 -21.19 27.83
CA GLU A 210 -37.31 -20.78 27.41
C GLU A 210 -36.70 -21.79 26.43
N LYS A 211 -36.70 -23.09 26.77
CA LYS A 211 -36.20 -24.15 25.89
C LYS A 211 -36.98 -24.25 24.58
N ALA A 212 -38.30 -24.14 24.65
CA ALA A 212 -39.16 -24.18 23.48
C ALA A 212 -38.93 -22.98 22.54
N SER A 213 -38.73 -21.78 23.10
CA SER A 213 -38.47 -20.56 22.33
C SER A 213 -37.06 -20.56 21.75
N GLY A 214 -36.06 -20.97 22.53
CA GLY A 214 -34.67 -21.10 22.07
C GLY A 214 -34.52 -22.12 20.95
N ARG A 215 -35.24 -23.25 21.02
CA ARG A 215 -35.28 -24.21 19.91
C ARG A 215 -35.88 -23.60 18.64
N LEU A 216 -36.96 -22.83 18.75
CA LEU A 216 -37.55 -22.18 17.57
C LEU A 216 -36.56 -21.20 16.93
N SER A 217 -35.88 -20.37 17.73
CA SER A 217 -34.83 -19.46 17.24
C SER A 217 -33.75 -20.21 16.48
N LEU A 218 -33.21 -21.29 17.07
CA LEU A 218 -32.19 -22.11 16.44
C LEU A 218 -32.67 -22.72 15.11
N LEU A 219 -33.91 -23.21 15.04
CA LEU A 219 -34.47 -23.76 13.81
C LEU A 219 -34.67 -22.69 12.74
N GLN A 220 -35.10 -21.47 13.11
CA GLN A 220 -35.23 -20.34 12.19
C GLN A 220 -33.87 -19.89 11.64
N GLU A 221 -32.86 -19.78 12.51
CA GLU A 221 -31.48 -19.48 12.10
C GLU A 221 -30.92 -20.57 11.19
N THR A 222 -31.17 -21.84 11.51
CA THR A 222 -30.80 -22.99 10.68
C THR A 222 -31.44 -22.90 9.31
N LYS A 223 -32.75 -22.58 9.22
CA LYS A 223 -33.46 -22.42 7.95
C LYS A 223 -32.84 -21.33 7.09
N SER A 224 -32.66 -20.13 7.65
CA SER A 224 -32.03 -19.01 6.94
C SER A 224 -30.64 -19.38 6.43
N ALA A 225 -29.87 -20.14 7.21
CA ALA A 225 -28.56 -20.63 6.81
C ALA A 225 -28.63 -21.64 5.65
N TRP A 226 -29.61 -22.55 5.63
CA TRP A 226 -29.84 -23.46 4.48
C TRP A 226 -30.17 -22.69 3.20
N GLU A 227 -31.10 -21.73 3.27
CA GLU A 227 -31.51 -20.90 2.14
C GLU A 227 -30.34 -20.07 1.60
N GLY A 228 -29.62 -19.38 2.50
CA GLY A 228 -28.45 -18.58 2.15
C GLY A 228 -27.27 -19.42 1.66
N TYR A 229 -27.12 -20.66 2.13
CA TYR A 229 -26.12 -21.60 1.61
C TYR A 229 -26.43 -21.99 0.17
N ALA A 230 -27.67 -22.39 -0.12
CA ALA A 230 -28.09 -22.79 -1.45
C ALA A 230 -27.99 -21.62 -2.46
N GLU A 231 -28.51 -20.44 -2.10
CA GLU A 231 -28.40 -19.24 -2.94
C GLU A 231 -26.94 -18.80 -3.14
N GLY A 232 -26.13 -18.91 -2.09
CA GLY A 232 -24.70 -18.58 -2.12
C GLY A 232 -23.91 -19.48 -3.07
N LEU A 233 -24.20 -20.78 -3.10
CA LEU A 233 -23.55 -21.73 -4.03
C LEU A 233 -23.77 -21.36 -5.49
N ASP A 234 -25.01 -21.00 -5.86
CA ASP A 234 -25.34 -20.62 -7.23
C ASP A 234 -24.77 -19.23 -7.59
N SER A 235 -24.92 -18.27 -6.68
CA SER A 235 -24.52 -16.88 -6.92
C SER A 235 -23.01 -16.71 -7.08
N ILE A 236 -22.21 -17.38 -6.24
CA ILE A 236 -20.75 -17.25 -6.30
C ILE A 236 -20.18 -17.85 -7.59
N VAL A 237 -20.82 -18.90 -8.14
CA VAL A 237 -20.40 -19.49 -9.42
C VAL A 237 -20.58 -18.51 -10.57
N VAL A 238 -21.66 -17.72 -10.56
CA VAL A 238 -21.86 -16.65 -11.56
C VAL A 238 -20.77 -15.58 -11.47
N GLU A 239 -20.34 -15.21 -10.25
CA GLU A 239 -19.23 -14.26 -10.08
C GLU A 239 -17.88 -14.84 -10.54
N PHE A 240 -17.63 -16.13 -10.35
CA PHE A 240 -16.47 -16.79 -10.93
C PHE A 240 -16.47 -16.72 -12.46
N GLU A 241 -17.60 -16.99 -13.11
CA GLU A 241 -17.74 -16.91 -14.57
C GLU A 241 -17.53 -15.48 -15.08
N LYS A 242 -18.06 -14.47 -14.37
CA LYS A 242 -17.81 -13.05 -14.69
C LYS A 242 -16.32 -12.70 -14.58
N ALA A 243 -15.64 -13.14 -13.51
CA ALA A 243 -14.21 -12.92 -13.34
C ALA A 243 -13.40 -13.57 -14.48
N ASP A 244 -13.75 -14.80 -14.87
CA ASP A 244 -13.13 -15.49 -16.00
C ASP A 244 -13.35 -14.74 -17.34
N GLU A 245 -14.55 -14.23 -17.59
CA GLU A 245 -14.86 -13.45 -18.79
C GLU A 245 -14.12 -12.11 -18.82
N GLU A 246 -14.02 -11.40 -17.70
CA GLU A 246 -13.23 -10.18 -17.61
C GLU A 246 -11.74 -10.45 -17.78
N MET A 247 -11.24 -11.55 -17.22
CA MET A 247 -9.87 -11.99 -17.39
C MET A 247 -9.55 -12.27 -18.88
N LYS A 248 -10.48 -12.80 -19.68
CA LYS A 248 -10.30 -12.99 -21.15
C LYS A 248 -10.16 -11.66 -21.91
N LYS A 249 -10.69 -10.57 -21.38
CA LYS A 249 -10.63 -9.23 -21.99
C LYS A 249 -9.30 -8.50 -21.72
N VAL A 250 -8.50 -8.97 -20.76
CA VAL A 250 -7.17 -8.43 -20.45
C VAL A 250 -6.21 -8.70 -21.61
N LYS A 251 -5.77 -7.64 -22.28
CA LYS A 251 -4.90 -7.68 -23.47
C LYS A 251 -3.87 -6.56 -23.41
N LYS A 252 -2.70 -6.77 -24.02
CA LYS A 252 -1.69 -5.72 -24.20
C LYS A 252 -2.23 -4.63 -25.12
N ARG A 253 -2.02 -3.37 -24.75
CA ARG A 253 -2.28 -2.17 -25.55
C ARG A 253 -0.96 -1.46 -25.79
N PHE A 254 -0.67 -1.09 -27.03
CA PHE A 254 0.63 -0.52 -27.38
C PHE A 254 0.60 1.00 -27.50
N ASN A 255 -0.56 1.63 -27.68
CA ASN A 255 -0.73 3.05 -27.40
C ASN A 255 -0.61 3.29 -25.88
N LEU A 256 0.32 4.15 -25.45
CA LEU A 256 0.66 4.32 -24.04
C LEU A 256 -0.51 4.88 -23.20
N GLU A 257 -1.22 5.89 -23.71
CA GLU A 257 -2.37 6.48 -23.01
C GLU A 257 -3.49 5.46 -22.84
N ALA A 258 -3.87 4.78 -23.93
CA ALA A 258 -4.88 3.72 -23.88
C ALA A 258 -4.45 2.51 -23.03
N ALA A 259 -3.14 2.26 -22.89
CA ALA A 259 -2.60 1.21 -22.04
C ALA A 259 -2.76 1.53 -20.55
N PHE A 260 -2.49 2.77 -20.14
CA PHE A 260 -2.76 3.24 -18.78
C PHE A 260 -4.26 3.22 -18.46
N GLU A 261 -5.10 3.70 -19.38
CA GLU A 261 -6.56 3.68 -19.20
C GLU A 261 -7.12 2.25 -19.07
N ASP A 262 -6.70 1.31 -19.92
CA ASP A 262 -7.16 -0.09 -19.81
C ASP A 262 -6.62 -0.71 -18.51
N LEU A 263 -5.36 -0.47 -18.13
CA LEU A 263 -4.79 -0.97 -16.87
C LEU A 263 -5.60 -0.50 -15.66
N GLU A 264 -5.88 0.79 -15.54
CA GLU A 264 -6.68 1.34 -14.44
C GLU A 264 -8.05 0.67 -14.38
N LYS A 265 -8.71 0.55 -15.54
CA LYS A 265 -10.00 -0.14 -15.66
C LYS A 265 -9.90 -1.61 -15.21
N ARG A 266 -8.85 -2.35 -15.60
CA ARG A 266 -8.65 -3.75 -15.18
C ARG A 266 -8.41 -3.87 -13.69
N GLN A 267 -7.61 -2.99 -13.09
CA GLN A 267 -7.38 -2.96 -11.65
C GLN A 267 -8.68 -2.70 -10.88
N GLN A 268 -9.51 -1.76 -11.33
CA GLN A 268 -10.81 -1.48 -10.72
C GLN A 268 -11.75 -2.70 -10.79
N ILE A 269 -11.89 -3.31 -11.98
CA ILE A 269 -12.73 -4.51 -12.17
C ILE A 269 -12.24 -5.68 -11.31
N PHE A 270 -10.93 -5.91 -11.26
CA PHE A 270 -10.33 -6.94 -10.43
C PHE A 270 -10.65 -6.71 -8.95
N ASN A 271 -10.43 -5.50 -8.43
CA ASN A 271 -10.69 -5.18 -7.03
C ASN A 271 -12.17 -5.34 -6.64
N GLN A 272 -13.08 -4.94 -7.52
CA GLN A 272 -14.52 -5.16 -7.34
C GLN A 272 -14.88 -6.64 -7.32
N SER A 273 -14.36 -7.41 -8.30
CA SER A 273 -14.61 -8.86 -8.40
C SER A 273 -14.07 -9.60 -7.17
N LYS A 274 -12.84 -9.29 -6.76
CA LYS A 274 -12.18 -9.85 -5.57
C LYS A 274 -13.00 -9.60 -4.31
N THR A 275 -13.38 -8.34 -4.07
CA THR A 275 -14.18 -7.97 -2.89
C THR A 275 -15.52 -8.69 -2.86
N SER A 276 -16.20 -8.75 -4.01
CA SER A 276 -17.50 -9.43 -4.13
C SER A 276 -17.38 -10.93 -3.84
N ILE A 277 -16.42 -11.60 -4.49
CA ILE A 277 -16.19 -13.04 -4.33
C ILE A 277 -15.77 -13.39 -2.89
N GLU A 278 -14.85 -12.63 -2.30
CA GLU A 278 -14.38 -12.86 -0.92
C GLU A 278 -15.51 -12.70 0.10
N GLN A 279 -16.36 -11.68 -0.08
CA GLN A 279 -17.52 -11.47 0.78
C GLN A 279 -18.57 -12.58 0.61
N MET A 280 -18.93 -12.95 -0.63
CA MET A 280 -19.85 -14.07 -0.90
C MET A 280 -19.34 -15.39 -0.32
N TYR A 281 -18.04 -15.66 -0.45
CA TYR A 281 -17.44 -16.87 0.12
C TYR A 281 -17.48 -16.87 1.65
N LYS A 282 -17.25 -15.73 2.29
CA LYS A 282 -17.36 -15.58 3.74
C LYS A 282 -18.78 -15.83 4.23
N ASP A 283 -19.78 -15.27 3.54
CA ASP A 283 -21.19 -15.45 3.89
C ASP A 283 -21.64 -16.90 3.65
N LEU A 284 -21.20 -17.52 2.55
CA LEU A 284 -21.40 -18.94 2.27
C LEU A 284 -20.81 -19.82 3.39
N GLN A 285 -19.61 -19.50 3.86
CA GLN A 285 -18.95 -20.27 4.90
C GLN A 285 -19.65 -20.11 6.27
N HIS A 286 -20.12 -18.90 6.58
CA HIS A 286 -20.93 -18.66 7.77
C HIS A 286 -22.24 -19.49 7.73
N ASN A 287 -22.94 -19.47 6.60
CA ASN A 287 -24.16 -20.26 6.40
C ASN A 287 -23.88 -21.76 6.52
N TYR A 288 -22.79 -22.25 5.91
CA TYR A 288 -22.34 -23.63 6.07
C TYR A 288 -22.10 -24.00 7.53
N ASP A 289 -21.39 -23.16 8.29
CA ASP A 289 -21.07 -23.42 9.69
C ASP A 289 -22.35 -23.50 10.55
N VAL A 290 -23.27 -22.55 10.39
CA VAL A 290 -24.56 -22.54 11.13
C VAL A 290 -25.43 -23.74 10.77
N MET A 291 -25.58 -24.01 9.47
CA MET A 291 -26.37 -25.13 8.96
C MET A 291 -25.84 -26.48 9.47
N THR A 292 -24.52 -26.67 9.48
CA THR A 292 -23.89 -27.93 9.87
C THR A 292 -23.93 -28.23 11.37
N MET A 293 -24.25 -27.25 12.22
CA MET A 293 -24.46 -27.47 13.66
C MET A 293 -25.58 -28.46 13.95
N THR A 294 -26.60 -28.51 13.09
CA THR A 294 -27.77 -29.37 13.25
C THR A 294 -27.84 -30.48 12.22
N LEU A 295 -26.93 -30.49 11.24
CA LEU A 295 -26.91 -31.48 10.17
C LEU A 295 -26.49 -32.87 10.70
N PRO A 296 -27.17 -33.95 10.28
CA PRO A 296 -26.74 -35.33 10.54
C PRO A 296 -25.31 -35.61 10.06
N GLU A 297 -24.56 -36.40 10.82
CA GLU A 297 -23.14 -36.66 10.55
C GLU A 297 -22.91 -37.32 9.17
N ASP A 298 -23.81 -38.21 8.76
CA ASP A 298 -23.76 -38.90 7.45
C ASP A 298 -24.01 -37.96 6.25
N LYS A 299 -24.52 -36.74 6.50
CA LYS A 299 -24.77 -35.72 5.48
C LYS A 299 -23.68 -34.67 5.39
N LYS A 300 -22.86 -34.49 6.44
CA LYS A 300 -21.79 -33.48 6.47
C LYS A 300 -20.75 -33.69 5.38
N ASP A 301 -20.44 -34.94 5.03
CA ASP A 301 -19.47 -35.24 3.98
C ASP A 301 -19.89 -34.73 2.59
N PHE A 302 -21.19 -34.62 2.32
CA PHE A 302 -21.70 -34.11 1.04
C PHE A 302 -21.49 -32.59 0.93
N VAL A 303 -22.02 -31.83 1.89
CA VAL A 303 -21.88 -30.36 1.91
C VAL A 303 -20.42 -29.91 2.04
N LYS A 304 -19.58 -30.69 2.73
CA LYS A 304 -18.14 -30.45 2.79
C LYS A 304 -17.46 -30.56 1.42
N LYS A 305 -17.91 -31.48 0.55
CA LYS A 305 -17.41 -31.60 -0.82
C LYS A 305 -17.86 -30.42 -1.69
N GLU A 306 -19.09 -29.95 -1.52
CA GLU A 306 -19.62 -28.79 -2.23
C GLU A 306 -18.84 -27.52 -1.89
N VAL A 307 -18.65 -27.23 -0.59
CA VAL A 307 -17.82 -26.10 -0.15
C VAL A 307 -16.40 -26.22 -0.68
N LYS A 308 -15.80 -27.41 -0.61
CA LYS A 308 -14.46 -27.64 -1.16
C LYS A 308 -14.38 -27.31 -2.65
N ALA A 309 -15.39 -27.70 -3.44
CA ALA A 309 -15.43 -27.38 -4.86
C ALA A 309 -15.49 -25.86 -5.12
N ILE A 310 -16.19 -25.10 -4.27
CA ILE A 310 -16.18 -23.64 -4.30
C ILE A 310 -14.81 -23.09 -3.90
N THR A 311 -14.21 -23.61 -2.82
CA THR A 311 -12.87 -23.22 -2.35
C THR A 311 -11.83 -23.41 -3.45
N ASP A 312 -11.85 -24.54 -4.15
CA ASP A 312 -10.91 -24.84 -5.24
C ASP A 312 -11.09 -23.85 -6.41
N LYS A 313 -12.32 -23.37 -6.67
CA LYS A 313 -12.61 -22.36 -7.71
C LYS A 313 -12.18 -20.94 -7.34
N LEU A 314 -11.97 -20.62 -6.06
CA LEU A 314 -11.47 -19.30 -5.63
C LEU A 314 -10.13 -18.92 -6.26
N ASP A 315 -9.36 -19.90 -6.72
CA ASP A 315 -8.12 -19.71 -7.48
C ASP A 315 -8.29 -18.76 -8.69
N VAL A 316 -9.50 -18.60 -9.22
CA VAL A 316 -9.81 -17.60 -10.26
C VAL A 316 -9.41 -16.18 -9.85
N VAL A 317 -9.56 -15.80 -8.58
CA VAL A 317 -9.15 -14.49 -8.06
C VAL A 317 -7.64 -14.34 -8.16
N GLY A 318 -6.88 -15.36 -7.77
CA GLY A 318 -5.42 -15.38 -7.87
C GLY A 318 -4.94 -15.30 -9.32
N LYS A 319 -5.56 -16.06 -10.23
CA LYS A 319 -5.27 -16.00 -11.68
C LYS A 319 -5.57 -14.64 -12.28
N PHE A 320 -6.67 -14.00 -11.88
CA PHE A 320 -7.01 -12.67 -12.35
C PHE A 320 -5.99 -11.63 -11.84
N GLU A 321 -5.61 -11.70 -10.57
CA GLU A 321 -4.55 -10.85 -9.99
C GLU A 321 -3.23 -10.97 -10.76
N GLU A 322 -2.77 -12.20 -11.02
CA GLU A 322 -1.54 -12.45 -11.76
C GLU A 322 -1.60 -11.86 -13.18
N LYS A 323 -2.76 -11.98 -13.84
CA LYS A 323 -2.93 -11.45 -15.20
C LYS A 323 -2.92 -9.91 -15.22
N VAL A 324 -3.54 -9.26 -14.24
CA VAL A 324 -3.49 -7.79 -14.10
C VAL A 324 -2.06 -7.33 -13.81
N LYS A 325 -1.33 -8.01 -12.91
CA LYS A 325 0.09 -7.70 -12.62
C LYS A 325 0.98 -7.80 -13.86
N LYS A 326 0.80 -8.83 -14.69
CA LYS A 326 1.55 -8.96 -15.96
C LYS A 326 1.29 -7.81 -16.93
N ILE A 327 0.06 -7.27 -16.95
CA ILE A 327 -0.25 -6.08 -17.76
C ILE A 327 0.35 -4.84 -17.13
N GLU A 328 0.30 -4.68 -15.81
CA GLU A 328 0.94 -3.57 -15.10
C GLU A 328 2.44 -3.50 -15.37
N GLU A 329 3.16 -4.62 -15.24
CA GLU A 329 4.57 -4.74 -15.60
C GLU A 329 4.82 -4.36 -17.06
N PHE A 330 3.96 -4.82 -17.98
CA PHE A 330 4.06 -4.48 -19.40
C PHE A 330 3.87 -2.97 -19.65
N VAL A 331 2.87 -2.33 -19.05
CA VAL A 331 2.61 -0.89 -19.20
C VAL A 331 3.75 -0.06 -18.62
N ASN A 332 4.30 -0.47 -17.47
CA ASN A 332 5.47 0.19 -16.87
C ASN A 332 6.72 0.10 -17.76
N ASN A 333 6.95 -1.07 -18.37
CA ASN A 333 8.06 -1.25 -19.30
C ASN A 333 7.85 -0.42 -20.59
N LEU A 334 6.63 -0.36 -21.10
CA LEU A 334 6.28 0.49 -22.25
C LEU A 334 6.44 1.98 -21.95
N SER A 335 6.06 2.43 -20.75
CA SER A 335 6.28 3.82 -20.33
C SER A 335 7.77 4.16 -20.23
N THR A 336 8.59 3.24 -19.71
CA THR A 336 10.05 3.43 -19.65
C THR A 336 10.64 3.51 -21.04
N PHE A 337 10.24 2.59 -21.93
CA PHE A 337 10.68 2.57 -23.33
C PHE A 337 10.32 3.88 -24.07
N ASP A 338 9.08 4.35 -23.96
CA ASP A 338 8.61 5.62 -24.54
C ASP A 338 9.42 6.83 -24.04
N LYS A 339 9.68 6.90 -22.72
CA LYS A 339 10.48 7.98 -22.13
C LYS A 339 11.91 7.98 -22.66
N SER A 340 12.56 6.82 -22.72
CA SER A 340 13.92 6.70 -23.24
C SER A 340 14.03 7.12 -24.71
N LEU A 341 13.03 6.79 -25.55
CA LEU A 341 12.99 7.26 -26.93
C LEU A 341 12.87 8.79 -27.02
N LYS A 342 11.97 9.40 -26.24
CA LYS A 342 11.80 10.86 -26.21
C LYS A 342 13.05 11.60 -25.70
N GLU A 343 13.72 11.04 -24.70
CA GLU A 343 14.98 11.58 -24.19
C GLU A 343 16.09 11.51 -25.23
N LEU A 344 16.21 10.40 -25.96
CA LEU A 344 17.18 10.26 -27.05
C LEU A 344 16.89 11.20 -28.24
N ASP A 345 15.62 11.33 -28.63
CA ASP A 345 15.20 12.24 -29.72
C ASP A 345 15.56 13.70 -29.41
N LYS A 346 15.29 14.14 -28.17
CA LYS A 346 15.71 15.47 -27.72
C LYS A 346 17.23 15.60 -27.71
N TRP A 347 17.92 14.65 -27.10
CA TRP A 347 19.37 14.68 -26.98
C TRP A 347 20.07 14.72 -28.34
N MET A 348 19.62 13.95 -29.34
CA MET A 348 20.26 13.93 -30.65
C MET A 348 20.09 15.26 -31.41
N THR A 349 19.01 15.99 -31.14
CA THR A 349 18.79 17.34 -31.68
C THR A 349 19.73 18.35 -31.05
N ASP A 350 19.91 18.28 -29.73
CA ASP A 350 20.85 19.12 -28.98
C ASP A 350 22.31 18.83 -29.40
N ALA A 351 22.69 17.55 -29.51
CA ALA A 351 24.01 17.11 -29.96
C ALA A 351 24.33 17.57 -31.40
N ASN A 352 23.35 17.53 -32.30
CA ASN A 352 23.54 18.06 -33.66
C ASN A 352 23.70 19.59 -33.66
N THR A 353 23.02 20.31 -32.76
CA THR A 353 23.20 21.75 -32.59
C THR A 353 24.58 22.08 -32.04
N GLN A 354 25.07 21.32 -31.06
CA GLN A 354 26.43 21.45 -30.53
C GLN A 354 27.49 21.24 -31.61
N LEU A 355 27.35 20.21 -32.46
CA LEU A 355 28.24 20.02 -33.61
C LEU A 355 28.22 21.23 -34.55
N GLY A 356 27.04 21.76 -34.86
CA GLY A 356 26.89 22.97 -35.68
C GLY A 356 27.62 24.17 -35.06
N ASP A 357 27.45 24.38 -33.76
CA ASP A 357 28.13 25.45 -33.02
C ASP A 357 29.67 25.32 -33.07
N ILE A 358 30.20 24.11 -32.91
CA ILE A 358 31.65 23.87 -33.00
C ILE A 358 32.18 24.22 -34.41
N LYS A 359 31.41 23.92 -35.45
CA LYS A 359 31.79 24.23 -36.84
C LYS A 359 31.72 25.72 -37.15
N ASP A 360 30.60 26.34 -36.78
CA ASP A 360 30.27 27.68 -37.27
C ASP A 360 30.85 28.80 -36.39
N LYS A 361 31.18 28.51 -35.12
CA LYS A 361 31.78 29.46 -34.16
C LYS A 361 33.30 29.31 -34.03
N SER A 362 33.96 28.79 -35.06
CA SER A 362 34.77 29.72 -35.83
C SER A 362 35.84 30.52 -35.05
N ASP A 363 35.51 31.79 -34.95
CA ASP A 363 36.21 32.91 -34.34
C ASP A 363 36.36 32.81 -32.80
N GLN A 364 35.60 31.95 -32.14
CA GLN A 364 35.56 31.86 -30.67
C GLN A 364 36.36 30.67 -30.12
N MET A 365 36.88 29.81 -31.00
CA MET A 365 37.45 28.51 -30.62
C MET A 365 38.73 28.25 -31.41
N THR A 366 39.80 27.86 -30.72
CA THR A 366 41.01 27.41 -31.40
C THR A 366 40.79 26.04 -32.06
N PRO A 367 41.59 25.65 -33.07
CA PRO A 367 41.53 24.30 -33.62
C PRO A 367 41.66 23.21 -32.55
N GLU A 368 42.54 23.41 -31.55
CA GLU A 368 42.70 22.49 -30.42
C GLU A 368 41.42 22.36 -29.58
N ASP A 369 40.75 23.47 -29.29
CA ASP A 369 39.48 23.45 -28.56
C ASP A 369 38.41 22.67 -29.33
N ARG A 370 38.32 22.87 -30.65
CA ARG A 370 37.33 22.16 -31.49
C ARG A 370 37.58 20.65 -31.54
N VAL A 371 38.85 20.23 -31.58
CA VAL A 371 39.19 18.80 -31.43
C VAL A 371 38.71 18.28 -30.08
N SER A 372 39.02 18.98 -28.98
CA SER A 372 38.58 18.56 -27.64
C SER A 372 37.06 18.39 -27.55
N TYR A 373 36.30 19.39 -28.00
CA TYR A 373 34.83 19.34 -27.91
C TYR A 373 34.21 18.30 -28.84
N THR A 374 34.79 18.06 -30.02
CA THR A 374 34.30 16.97 -30.91
C THR A 374 34.65 15.59 -30.37
N MET A 375 35.79 15.42 -29.69
CA MET A 375 36.13 14.18 -29.00
C MET A 375 35.18 13.90 -27.82
N GLU A 376 34.88 14.90 -26.99
CA GLU A 376 33.89 14.80 -25.91
C GLU A 376 32.51 14.42 -26.46
N LEU A 377 32.05 15.11 -27.52
CA LEU A 377 30.78 14.79 -28.17
C LEU A 377 30.77 13.38 -28.77
N SER A 378 31.90 12.90 -29.29
CA SER A 378 32.04 11.53 -29.82
C SER A 378 31.94 10.47 -28.71
N GLU A 379 32.48 10.75 -27.53
CA GLU A 379 32.34 9.88 -26.35
C GLU A 379 30.87 9.83 -25.89
N ASP A 380 30.22 11.00 -25.80
CA ASP A 380 28.79 11.09 -25.47
C ASP A 380 27.93 10.31 -26.46
N ILE A 381 28.18 10.44 -27.77
CA ILE A 381 27.48 9.66 -28.81
C ILE A 381 27.71 8.16 -28.63
N SER A 382 28.93 7.74 -28.34
CA SER A 382 29.24 6.32 -28.13
C SER A 382 28.48 5.74 -26.94
N SER A 383 28.31 6.53 -25.86
CA SER A 383 27.45 6.15 -24.74
C SER A 383 25.98 5.98 -25.16
N LYS A 384 25.45 6.89 -26.00
CA LYS A 384 24.06 6.81 -26.48
C LYS A 384 23.83 5.68 -27.48
N VAL A 385 24.82 5.32 -28.29
CA VAL A 385 24.75 4.13 -29.16
C VAL A 385 24.54 2.87 -28.30
N THR A 386 25.20 2.77 -27.15
CA THR A 386 25.00 1.65 -26.21
C THR A 386 23.56 1.62 -25.68
N VAL A 387 23.00 2.78 -25.29
CA VAL A 387 21.59 2.87 -24.85
C VAL A 387 20.63 2.47 -25.97
N ILE A 388 20.91 2.85 -27.22
CA ILE A 388 20.09 2.45 -28.37
C ILE A 388 20.12 0.93 -28.56
N GLN A 389 21.27 0.27 -28.38
CA GLN A 389 21.37 -1.20 -28.44
C GLN A 389 20.52 -1.87 -27.35
N GLU A 390 20.51 -1.32 -26.14
CA GLU A 390 19.64 -1.80 -25.06
C GLU A 390 18.16 -1.60 -25.40
N LEU A 391 17.80 -0.48 -26.04
CA LEU A 391 16.43 -0.24 -26.51
C LEU A 391 16.03 -1.17 -27.65
N ILE A 392 16.94 -1.54 -28.55
CA ILE A 392 16.67 -2.55 -29.58
C ILE A 392 16.34 -3.90 -28.92
N ALA A 393 17.12 -4.32 -27.92
CA ALA A 393 16.83 -5.54 -27.17
C ALA A 393 15.49 -5.46 -26.40
N SER A 394 15.20 -4.29 -25.81
CA SER A 394 13.92 -4.04 -25.13
C SER A 394 12.75 -4.10 -26.10
N GLU A 395 12.89 -3.51 -27.29
CA GLU A 395 11.91 -3.56 -28.37
C GLU A 395 11.58 -5.00 -28.77
N GLU A 396 12.62 -5.83 -28.99
CA GLU A 396 12.44 -7.25 -29.36
C GLU A 396 11.61 -8.04 -28.33
N GLY A 397 11.82 -7.79 -27.04
CA GLY A 397 11.11 -8.47 -25.95
C GLY A 397 9.74 -7.87 -25.61
N LEU A 398 9.57 -6.56 -25.77
CA LEU A 398 8.39 -5.81 -25.34
C LEU A 398 7.32 -5.75 -26.44
N LEU A 399 7.73 -5.50 -27.68
CA LEU A 399 6.85 -5.29 -28.82
C LEU A 399 6.67 -6.59 -29.62
N PRO A 400 5.51 -6.79 -30.27
CA PRO A 400 5.27 -7.96 -31.09
C PRO A 400 6.16 -7.95 -32.33
N GLN A 401 6.60 -9.12 -32.75
CA GLN A 401 7.49 -9.32 -33.90
C GLN A 401 6.73 -9.94 -35.08
N GLY A 402 7.22 -9.71 -36.31
CA GLY A 402 6.64 -10.23 -37.56
C GLY A 402 5.60 -9.31 -38.22
N ASP A 403 5.01 -9.79 -39.33
CA ASP A 403 4.22 -8.98 -40.28
C ASP A 403 2.83 -8.54 -39.79
N LYS A 404 2.41 -8.95 -38.59
CA LYS A 404 1.09 -8.62 -38.00
C LYS A 404 1.26 -7.85 -36.69
N CYS A 405 2.01 -6.76 -36.75
CA CYS A 405 2.22 -5.87 -35.63
C CYS A 405 1.06 -4.85 -35.55
N PRO A 406 0.52 -4.53 -34.35
CA PRO A 406 -0.39 -3.41 -34.19
C PRO A 406 0.29 -2.09 -34.58
N THR A 407 -0.48 -1.16 -35.15
CA THR A 407 0.04 0.13 -35.65
C THR A 407 0.83 0.90 -34.60
N ASP A 408 0.33 1.03 -33.36
CA ASP A 408 1.05 1.74 -32.29
C ASP A 408 2.43 1.13 -31.99
N ALA A 409 2.56 -0.20 -32.09
CA ALA A 409 3.84 -0.87 -31.90
C ALA A 409 4.76 -0.69 -33.12
N GLU A 410 4.21 -0.60 -34.33
CA GLU A 410 5.00 -0.24 -35.53
C GLU A 410 5.53 1.19 -35.45
N GLU A 411 4.76 2.13 -34.91
CA GLU A 411 5.19 3.52 -34.70
C GLU A 411 6.40 3.58 -33.76
N TYR A 412 6.37 2.85 -32.64
CA TYR A 412 7.52 2.73 -31.74
C TYR A 412 8.77 2.14 -32.43
N LYS A 413 8.60 1.08 -33.24
CA LYS A 413 9.70 0.49 -34.01
C LYS A 413 10.26 1.47 -35.05
N ALA A 414 9.40 2.20 -35.73
CA ALA A 414 9.79 3.17 -36.73
C ALA A 414 10.57 4.33 -36.09
N GLU A 415 10.11 4.80 -34.93
CA GLU A 415 10.76 5.87 -34.18
C GLU A 415 12.15 5.44 -33.66
N LEU A 416 12.27 4.25 -33.07
CA LEU A 416 13.57 3.70 -32.66
C LEU A 416 14.54 3.59 -33.84
N LYS A 417 14.10 3.06 -34.98
CA LYS A 417 14.93 2.97 -36.20
C LYS A 417 15.34 4.34 -36.72
N ARG A 418 14.45 5.34 -36.63
CA ARG A 418 14.74 6.72 -37.03
C ARG A 418 15.83 7.31 -36.14
N ILE A 419 15.72 7.13 -34.82
CA ILE A 419 16.71 7.58 -33.83
C ILE A 419 18.04 6.87 -34.04
N GLU A 420 18.05 5.54 -34.14
CA GLU A 420 19.25 4.74 -34.40
C GLU A 420 20.02 5.23 -35.63
N LYS A 421 19.30 5.40 -36.74
CA LYS A 421 19.88 5.89 -37.98
C LYS A 421 20.45 7.31 -37.81
N TYR A 422 19.69 8.21 -37.19
CA TYR A 422 20.11 9.59 -37.00
C TYR A 422 21.37 9.68 -36.14
N VAL A 423 21.41 8.96 -35.01
CA VAL A 423 22.58 8.95 -34.11
C VAL A 423 23.79 8.30 -34.76
N THR A 424 23.60 7.23 -35.54
CA THR A 424 24.69 6.60 -36.31
C THR A 424 25.26 7.54 -37.37
N ASP A 425 24.39 8.29 -38.06
CA ASP A 425 24.82 9.29 -39.05
C ASP A 425 25.47 10.50 -38.38
N LEU A 426 25.01 10.93 -37.20
CA LEU A 426 25.63 11.97 -36.40
C LEU A 426 27.01 11.55 -35.90
N GLN A 427 27.17 10.30 -35.44
CA GLN A 427 28.46 9.75 -35.02
C GLN A 427 29.49 9.86 -36.13
N LYS A 428 29.14 9.44 -37.34
CA LYS A 428 30.02 9.57 -38.52
C LYS A 428 30.39 11.02 -38.80
N LYS A 429 29.42 11.94 -38.75
CA LYS A 429 29.68 13.38 -38.95
C LYS A 429 30.64 13.94 -37.91
N VAL A 430 30.41 13.66 -36.62
CA VAL A 430 31.29 14.14 -35.54
C VAL A 430 32.71 13.60 -35.71
N MET A 431 32.86 12.31 -36.05
CA MET A 431 34.18 11.72 -36.32
C MET A 431 34.88 12.41 -37.51
N THR A 432 34.18 12.61 -38.63
CA THR A 432 34.76 13.32 -39.79
C THR A 432 35.20 14.74 -39.43
N GLU A 433 34.39 15.49 -38.68
CA GLU A 433 34.76 16.85 -38.29
C GLU A 433 35.90 16.87 -37.27
N CYS A 434 35.95 15.90 -36.34
CA CYS A 434 37.07 15.73 -35.41
C CYS A 434 38.39 15.47 -36.17
N ASP A 435 38.37 14.62 -37.20
CA ASP A 435 39.52 14.36 -38.05
C ASP A 435 39.97 15.64 -38.78
N ASN A 436 39.03 16.38 -39.36
CA ASN A 436 39.30 17.65 -40.02
C ASN A 436 39.95 18.67 -39.06
N PHE A 437 39.38 18.85 -37.86
CA PHE A 437 39.95 19.77 -36.87
C PHE A 437 41.31 19.31 -36.36
N SER A 438 41.55 18.00 -36.30
CA SER A 438 42.85 17.44 -35.94
C SER A 438 43.92 17.77 -36.99
N GLU A 439 43.56 17.76 -38.28
CA GLU A 439 44.44 18.26 -39.34
C GLU A 439 44.67 19.77 -39.23
N ASP A 440 43.64 20.55 -38.91
CA ASP A 440 43.75 22.00 -38.71
C ASP A 440 44.76 22.36 -37.61
N VAL A 441 44.81 21.61 -36.50
CA VAL A 441 45.79 21.85 -35.41
C VAL A 441 47.23 21.86 -35.95
N LYS A 442 47.56 20.94 -36.87
CA LYS A 442 48.90 20.90 -37.47
C LYS A 442 49.20 22.15 -38.28
N PHE A 443 48.29 22.52 -39.18
CA PHE A 443 48.47 23.69 -40.04
C PHE A 443 48.42 25.00 -39.24
N TRP A 444 47.64 25.05 -38.17
CA TRP A 444 47.59 26.15 -37.23
C TRP A 444 48.90 26.34 -36.48
N ALA A 445 49.52 25.26 -36.03
CA ALA A 445 50.84 25.31 -35.40
C ALA A 445 51.94 25.79 -36.37
N GLU A 446 51.93 25.31 -37.63
CA GLU A 446 52.81 25.79 -38.69
C GLU A 446 52.60 27.30 -38.95
N TYR A 447 51.34 27.73 -39.10
CA TYR A 447 50.95 29.14 -39.26
C TYR A 447 51.47 30.00 -38.09
N LYS A 448 51.12 29.64 -36.85
CA LYS A 448 51.51 30.39 -35.65
C LYS A 448 53.03 30.47 -35.48
N THR A 449 53.75 29.42 -35.83
CA THR A 449 55.22 29.41 -35.80
C THR A 449 55.79 30.41 -36.79
N GLY A 450 55.31 30.41 -38.04
CA GLY A 450 55.73 31.38 -39.05
C GLY A 450 55.39 32.82 -38.68
N ILE A 451 54.21 33.07 -38.10
CA ILE A 451 53.83 34.41 -37.60
C ILE A 451 54.72 34.85 -36.42
N LYS A 452 55.04 33.93 -35.50
CA LYS A 452 55.92 34.20 -34.35
C LYS A 452 57.36 34.50 -34.77
N GLU A 453 57.84 33.89 -35.86
CA GLU A 453 59.13 34.20 -36.46
C GLU A 453 59.11 35.54 -37.22
N PHE A 454 58.06 35.77 -38.02
CA PHE A 454 57.97 36.94 -38.90
C PHE A 454 57.72 38.27 -38.17
N LYS A 455 56.83 38.29 -37.16
CA LYS A 455 56.44 39.53 -36.47
C LYS A 455 57.61 40.29 -35.83
N PRO A 456 58.49 39.67 -35.01
CA PRO A 456 59.60 40.37 -34.38
C PRO A 456 60.61 40.91 -35.40
N TRP A 457 60.85 40.14 -36.48
CA TRP A 457 61.68 40.61 -37.58
C TRP A 457 61.06 41.83 -38.25
N LEU A 458 59.76 41.81 -38.55
CA LEU A 458 59.06 42.91 -39.20
C LEU A 458 59.13 44.18 -38.34
N GLU A 459 58.89 44.08 -37.03
CA GLU A 459 58.98 45.23 -36.11
C GLU A 459 60.40 45.84 -36.07
N THR A 460 61.43 44.99 -36.11
CA THR A 460 62.83 45.42 -36.18
C THR A 460 63.13 46.10 -37.52
N ALA A 461 62.63 45.51 -38.62
CA ALA A 461 62.83 46.03 -39.97
C ALA A 461 62.08 47.36 -40.20
N GLU A 462 60.89 47.51 -39.63
CA GLU A 462 60.14 48.77 -39.60
C GLU A 462 60.92 49.85 -38.87
N THR A 463 61.45 49.55 -37.68
CA THR A 463 62.28 50.49 -36.91
C THR A 463 63.49 50.93 -37.74
N LYS A 464 64.25 49.97 -38.27
CA LYS A 464 65.42 50.24 -39.11
C LYS A 464 65.05 51.12 -40.31
N SER A 465 63.92 50.86 -40.97
CA SER A 465 63.48 51.63 -42.14
C SER A 465 63.22 53.12 -41.86
N THR A 466 63.04 53.50 -40.59
CA THR A 466 62.83 54.90 -40.17
C THR A 466 64.11 55.63 -39.73
N GLU A 467 65.20 54.91 -39.47
CA GLU A 467 66.45 55.49 -38.95
C GLU A 467 67.23 56.30 -40.01
N GLY A 468 66.90 56.11 -41.29
CA GLY A 468 67.62 56.72 -42.40
C GLY A 468 69.00 56.10 -42.64
N LEU A 469 69.74 56.66 -43.58
CA LEU A 469 71.04 56.15 -43.98
C LEU A 469 72.16 57.09 -43.51
N HIS A 470 73.22 56.55 -42.91
CA HIS A 470 74.34 57.39 -42.47
C HIS A 470 75.15 57.91 -43.68
N LYS A 471 75.79 59.06 -43.52
CA LYS A 471 76.60 59.70 -44.57
C LYS A 471 78.00 59.07 -44.64
N PRO A 472 78.37 58.34 -45.71
CA PRO A 472 79.69 57.72 -45.81
C PRO A 472 80.79 58.77 -46.04
N GLN A 473 81.95 58.60 -45.40
CA GLN A 473 83.09 59.53 -45.52
C GLN A 473 84.17 59.05 -46.48
N THR A 474 84.19 57.76 -46.78
CA THR A 474 85.15 57.13 -47.69
C THR A 474 84.45 56.18 -48.68
N LEU A 475 85.14 55.80 -49.76
CA LEU A 475 84.66 54.76 -50.67
C LEU A 475 84.51 53.40 -49.95
N GLU A 476 85.37 53.11 -48.97
CA GLU A 476 85.26 51.90 -48.14
C GLU A 476 83.98 51.91 -47.30
N ASP A 477 83.66 53.04 -46.65
CA ASP A 477 82.41 53.22 -45.89
C ASP A 477 81.17 53.09 -46.79
N ALA A 478 81.21 53.66 -48.00
CA ALA A 478 80.10 53.55 -48.95
C ALA A 478 79.88 52.11 -49.44
N ASN A 479 80.95 51.34 -49.66
CA ASN A 479 80.86 49.91 -49.98
C ASN A 479 80.33 49.08 -48.81
N ALA A 480 80.76 49.35 -47.57
CA ALA A 480 80.27 48.68 -46.37
C ALA A 480 78.77 48.97 -46.12
N MET A 481 78.36 50.21 -46.35
CA MET A 481 76.96 50.63 -46.33
C MET A 481 76.13 49.92 -47.40
N PHE A 482 76.64 49.80 -48.64
CA PHE A 482 75.98 49.07 -49.71
C PHE A 482 75.77 47.59 -49.36
N ALA A 483 76.79 46.94 -48.79
CA ALA A 483 76.66 45.57 -48.29
C ALA A 483 75.57 45.46 -47.22
N THR A 484 75.55 46.37 -46.24
CA THR A 484 74.55 46.38 -45.16
C THR A 484 73.11 46.58 -45.67
N VAL A 485 72.92 47.45 -46.66
CA VAL A 485 71.62 47.72 -47.30
C VAL A 485 71.18 46.55 -48.18
N LYS A 486 72.11 45.93 -48.90
CA LYS A 486 71.85 44.73 -49.69
C LYS A 486 71.44 43.56 -48.79
N ASP A 487 72.16 43.32 -47.70
CA ASP A 487 71.83 42.30 -46.70
C ASP A 487 70.43 42.54 -46.10
N PHE A 488 70.07 43.81 -45.85
CA PHE A 488 68.73 44.16 -45.39
C PHE A 488 67.64 43.84 -46.43
N ALA A 489 67.87 44.16 -47.71
CA ALA A 489 66.95 43.82 -48.79
C ALA A 489 66.82 42.30 -49.01
N GLU A 490 67.93 41.55 -48.93
CA GLU A 490 67.94 40.09 -48.99
C GLU A 490 67.18 39.48 -47.78
N SER A 491 67.36 40.04 -46.59
CA SER A 491 66.60 39.67 -45.38
C SER A 491 65.09 39.90 -45.56
N CYS A 492 64.67 40.98 -46.24
CA CYS A 492 63.26 41.21 -46.58
C CYS A 492 62.70 40.11 -47.48
N ILE A 493 63.46 39.65 -48.48
CA ILE A 493 63.02 38.57 -49.38
C ILE A 493 62.95 37.25 -48.61
N LYS A 494 63.93 36.96 -47.77
CA LYS A 494 63.96 35.73 -46.96
C LYS A 494 62.77 35.65 -46.02
N ASN A 495 62.47 36.72 -45.28
CA ASN A 495 61.38 36.72 -44.31
C ASN A 495 59.99 36.76 -44.96
N LEU A 496 59.85 37.34 -46.17
CA LEU A 496 58.61 37.21 -46.92
C LEU A 496 58.25 35.75 -47.19
N LYS A 497 59.24 34.90 -47.52
CA LYS A 497 59.00 33.46 -47.71
C LYS A 497 58.47 32.78 -46.44
N VAL A 498 58.85 33.26 -45.25
CA VAL A 498 58.31 32.76 -43.97
C VAL A 498 56.82 33.11 -43.85
N LEU A 499 56.44 34.36 -44.14
CA LEU A 499 55.04 34.78 -44.15
C LEU A 499 54.22 34.06 -45.22
N GLU A 500 54.78 33.85 -46.42
CA GLU A 500 54.14 33.10 -47.50
C GLU A 500 53.93 31.62 -47.12
N ALA A 501 54.91 30.99 -46.47
CA ALA A 501 54.77 29.63 -45.95
C ALA A 501 53.69 29.56 -44.87
N ALA A 502 53.64 30.54 -43.95
CA ALA A 502 52.58 30.64 -42.94
C ALA A 502 51.19 30.80 -43.60
N THR A 503 51.09 31.65 -44.64
CA THR A 503 49.86 31.83 -45.42
C THR A 503 49.43 30.52 -46.09
N ALA A 504 50.38 29.80 -46.69
CA ALA A 504 50.10 28.53 -47.36
C ALA A 504 49.66 27.44 -46.38
N ALA A 505 50.15 27.46 -45.13
CA ALA A 505 49.66 26.60 -44.07
C ALA A 505 48.23 26.97 -43.67
N SER A 506 47.94 28.26 -43.42
CA SER A 506 46.60 28.67 -43.00
C SER A 506 45.51 28.34 -44.03
N LEU A 507 45.80 28.48 -45.33
CA LEU A 507 44.86 28.15 -46.41
C LEU A 507 44.49 26.65 -46.51
N LYS A 508 45.20 25.78 -45.79
CA LYS A 508 44.85 24.35 -45.70
C LYS A 508 43.90 24.04 -44.55
N MET A 509 43.67 25.00 -43.65
CA MET A 509 42.74 24.82 -42.54
C MET A 509 41.30 24.92 -43.04
N THR A 510 40.37 24.20 -42.42
CA THR A 510 38.94 24.27 -42.76
C THR A 510 38.36 25.66 -42.57
N THR A 511 38.86 26.42 -41.59
CA THR A 511 38.52 27.82 -41.34
C THR A 511 39.79 28.65 -41.20
N HIS A 512 39.94 29.71 -41.99
CA HIS A 512 41.19 30.49 -42.06
C HIS A 512 40.99 32.01 -42.13
N LYS A 513 39.76 32.50 -41.91
CA LYS A 513 39.41 33.92 -42.10
C LYS A 513 40.20 34.86 -41.19
N GLU A 514 40.42 34.47 -39.94
CA GLU A 514 41.20 35.22 -38.95
C GLU A 514 42.68 35.26 -39.34
N ALA A 515 43.21 34.12 -39.79
CA ALA A 515 44.57 34.01 -40.29
C ALA A 515 44.78 34.87 -41.55
N ASP A 516 43.84 34.84 -42.49
CA ASP A 516 43.87 35.67 -43.70
C ASP A 516 43.91 37.17 -43.36
N SER A 517 43.08 37.58 -42.40
CA SER A 517 43.00 38.97 -41.95
C SER A 517 44.31 39.42 -41.28
N GLU A 518 44.88 38.58 -40.42
CA GLU A 518 46.17 38.85 -39.77
C GLU A 518 47.33 38.90 -40.78
N VAL A 519 47.38 37.95 -41.73
CA VAL A 519 48.37 37.93 -42.81
C VAL A 519 48.25 39.15 -43.71
N ALA A 520 47.03 39.57 -44.05
CA ALA A 520 46.81 40.74 -44.90
C ALA A 520 47.42 42.01 -44.29
N VAL A 521 47.18 42.22 -42.98
CA VAL A 521 47.78 43.34 -42.23
C VAL A 521 49.30 43.26 -42.22
N LEU A 522 49.86 42.07 -41.98
CA LEU A 522 51.32 41.86 -41.98
C LEU A 522 51.94 42.08 -43.36
N LYS A 523 51.26 41.68 -44.45
CA LYS A 523 51.70 41.93 -45.82
C LYS A 523 51.70 43.42 -46.16
N GLU A 524 50.70 44.16 -45.71
CA GLU A 524 50.64 45.62 -45.93
C GLU A 524 51.80 46.33 -45.22
N ARG A 525 52.07 45.96 -43.97
CA ARG A 525 53.21 46.47 -43.18
C ARG A 525 54.55 46.14 -43.85
N TYR A 526 54.73 44.88 -44.26
CA TYR A 526 55.91 44.43 -44.99
C TYR A 526 56.14 45.23 -46.28
N ALA A 527 55.10 45.49 -47.07
CA ALA A 527 55.22 46.21 -48.32
C ALA A 527 55.85 47.60 -48.15
N LYS A 528 55.53 48.31 -47.04
CA LYS A 528 56.12 49.61 -46.71
C LYS A 528 57.62 49.50 -46.45
N VAL A 529 58.04 48.52 -45.65
CA VAL A 529 59.47 48.24 -45.39
C VAL A 529 60.22 47.87 -46.67
N LYS A 530 59.59 47.06 -47.53
CA LYS A 530 60.20 46.60 -48.78
C LYS A 530 60.47 47.75 -49.75
N VAL A 531 59.55 48.72 -49.85
CA VAL A 531 59.75 49.94 -50.66
C VAL A 531 60.99 50.70 -50.17
N VAL A 532 61.13 50.92 -48.86
CA VAL A 532 62.30 51.61 -48.29
C VAL A 532 63.59 50.83 -48.57
N ALA A 533 63.59 49.51 -48.37
CA ALA A 533 64.75 48.68 -48.66
C ALA A 533 65.18 48.75 -50.14
N ASP A 534 64.24 48.71 -51.07
CA ASP A 534 64.51 48.81 -52.52
C ASP A 534 65.01 50.20 -52.93
N GLU A 535 64.45 51.25 -52.34
CA GLU A 535 64.92 52.62 -52.54
C GLU A 535 66.33 52.82 -52.00
N TRP A 536 66.62 52.32 -50.80
CA TRP A 536 67.96 52.36 -50.21
C TRP A 536 68.98 51.64 -51.08
N VAL A 537 68.68 50.43 -51.56
CA VAL A 537 69.59 49.69 -52.47
C VAL A 537 69.90 50.54 -53.70
N LYS A 538 68.89 51.10 -54.38
CA LYS A 538 69.10 51.94 -55.58
C LYS A 538 69.93 53.19 -55.28
N LYS A 539 69.63 53.89 -54.18
CA LYS A 539 70.34 55.11 -53.77
C LYS A 539 71.80 54.82 -53.46
N VAL A 540 72.07 53.80 -52.65
CA VAL A 540 73.43 53.46 -52.23
C VAL A 540 74.23 52.83 -53.37
N GLU A 541 73.60 52.03 -54.24
CA GLU A 541 74.25 51.51 -55.46
C GLU A 541 74.73 52.64 -56.36
N THR A 542 73.87 53.64 -56.59
CA THR A 542 74.21 54.83 -57.38
C THR A 542 75.31 55.64 -56.70
N LEU A 543 75.21 55.83 -55.39
CA LEU A 543 76.23 56.53 -54.60
C LEU A 543 77.60 55.83 -54.65
N VAL A 544 77.65 54.50 -54.56
CA VAL A 544 78.90 53.73 -54.69
C VAL A 544 79.49 53.89 -56.09
N LYS A 545 78.67 53.88 -57.16
CA LYS A 545 79.15 54.14 -58.53
C LYS A 545 79.80 55.51 -58.65
N GLU A 546 79.19 56.55 -58.10
CA GLU A 546 79.76 57.91 -58.09
C GLU A 546 81.02 58.01 -57.22
N TRP A 547 81.08 57.32 -56.08
CA TRP A 547 82.29 57.23 -55.26
C TRP A 547 83.43 56.50 -55.99
N GLN A 548 83.14 55.40 -56.69
CA GLN A 548 84.11 54.65 -57.50
C GLN A 548 84.60 55.49 -58.68
N LEU A 549 83.69 56.22 -59.34
CA LEU A 549 84.04 57.13 -60.43
C LEU A 549 84.93 58.27 -59.94
N LEU A 550 84.60 58.87 -58.78
CA LEU A 550 85.44 59.87 -58.12
C LEU A 550 86.83 59.32 -57.79
N ASP A 551 86.92 58.16 -57.14
CA ASP A 551 88.18 57.54 -56.73
C ASP A 551 89.06 57.16 -57.94
N THR A 552 88.44 56.62 -58.99
CA THR A 552 89.12 56.30 -60.26
C THR A 552 89.64 57.58 -60.91
N THR A 553 88.81 58.62 -61.05
CA THR A 553 89.20 59.90 -61.66
C THR A 553 90.27 60.63 -60.85
N VAL A 554 90.21 60.59 -59.52
CA VAL A 554 91.25 61.16 -58.63
C VAL A 554 92.55 60.36 -58.74
N THR A 555 92.49 59.03 -58.82
CA THR A 555 93.66 58.17 -58.97
C THR A 555 94.31 58.36 -60.34
N GLU A 556 93.52 58.48 -61.41
CA GLU A 556 93.97 58.82 -62.76
C GLU A 556 94.62 60.21 -62.79
N LEU A 557 94.00 61.23 -62.19
CA LEU A 557 94.57 62.57 -62.08
C LEU A 557 95.89 62.57 -61.28
N ASN A 558 95.95 61.88 -60.14
CA ASN A 558 97.17 61.74 -59.34
C ASN A 558 98.28 61.00 -60.09
N SER A 559 97.93 59.95 -60.86
CA SER A 559 98.88 59.19 -61.68
C SER A 559 99.41 60.05 -62.83
N TRP A 560 98.55 60.80 -63.50
CA TRP A 560 98.92 61.77 -64.53
C TRP A 560 99.85 62.87 -63.99
N VAL A 561 99.54 63.43 -62.82
CA VAL A 561 100.41 64.41 -62.12
C VAL A 561 101.74 63.78 -61.66
N ALA A 562 101.76 62.50 -61.28
CA ALA A 562 102.95 61.80 -60.84
C ALA A 562 103.86 61.35 -61.99
N GLU A 563 103.29 60.99 -63.14
CA GLU A 563 104.03 60.74 -64.39
C GLU A 563 104.70 62.02 -64.89
N ASP A 564 103.99 63.15 -64.86
CA ASP A 564 104.51 64.46 -65.29
C ASP A 564 105.65 64.98 -64.38
N ARG A 565 105.62 64.67 -63.08
CA ARG A 565 106.73 65.00 -62.15
C ARG A 565 108.03 64.23 -62.40
N LYS A 566 108.01 63.14 -63.18
CA LYS A 566 109.22 62.37 -63.52
C LYS A 566 109.94 62.94 -64.75
N ASP A 567 109.27 63.72 -65.60
CA ASP A 567 109.86 64.38 -66.77
C ASP A 567 110.29 65.82 -66.42
N ASN A 568 111.58 65.98 -66.12
CA ASN A 568 112.17 67.24 -65.67
C ASN A 568 112.59 68.12 -66.87
N SER A 569 111.66 68.42 -67.78
CA SER A 569 111.87 69.36 -68.89
C SER A 569 110.59 70.18 -69.14
N GLU A 570 110.68 71.50 -68.94
CA GLU A 570 109.69 72.55 -69.28
C GLU A 570 108.21 72.19 -69.02
N GLN A 571 107.68 72.69 -67.89
CA GLN A 571 106.29 72.56 -67.45
C GLN A 571 105.28 72.68 -68.60
N GLN A 572 104.80 71.54 -69.09
CA GLN A 572 103.73 71.48 -70.08
C GLN A 572 102.42 71.16 -69.36
N PHE A 573 102.01 72.04 -68.44
CA PHE A 573 100.63 72.00 -67.95
C PHE A 573 99.71 72.32 -69.13
N SER A 574 99.00 71.30 -69.68
CA SER A 574 97.76 71.58 -70.40
C SER A 574 96.74 72.00 -69.36
N LEU A 575 96.76 73.30 -69.04
CA LEU A 575 95.79 73.96 -68.17
C LEU A 575 94.37 73.60 -68.59
N GLU A 576 94.11 73.54 -69.90
CA GLU A 576 92.81 73.22 -70.49
C GLU A 576 92.35 71.78 -70.17
N LYS A 577 93.23 70.78 -70.26
CA LYS A 577 92.89 69.39 -69.92
C LYS A 577 92.75 69.21 -68.41
N MET A 578 93.61 69.86 -67.62
CA MET A 578 93.52 69.87 -66.16
C MET A 578 92.23 70.53 -65.68
N GLU A 579 91.86 71.69 -66.23
CA GLU A 579 90.62 72.40 -65.97
C GLU A 579 89.39 71.59 -66.38
N SER A 580 89.45 70.86 -67.50
CA SER A 580 88.39 69.94 -67.92
C SER A 580 88.21 68.80 -66.91
N THR A 581 89.29 68.10 -66.52
CA THR A 581 89.22 67.02 -65.52
C THR A 581 88.85 67.53 -64.12
N LEU A 582 89.28 68.73 -63.73
CA LEU A 582 88.85 69.37 -62.48
C LEU A 582 87.37 69.79 -62.55
N GLY A 583 86.88 70.20 -63.73
CA GLY A 583 85.46 70.48 -63.99
C GLY A 583 84.60 69.24 -63.90
N GLU A 584 85.06 68.11 -64.45
CA GLU A 584 84.44 66.79 -64.33
C GLU A 584 84.44 66.29 -62.87
N LEU A 585 85.59 66.34 -62.18
CA LEU A 585 85.70 66.03 -60.75
C LEU A 585 84.75 66.88 -59.91
N LYS A 586 84.62 68.18 -60.22
CA LYS A 586 83.70 69.08 -59.53
C LYS A 586 82.24 68.70 -59.77
N ASN A 587 81.89 68.20 -60.95
CA ASN A 587 80.53 67.72 -61.24
C ASN A 587 80.23 66.38 -60.56
N ILE A 588 81.16 65.42 -60.60
CA ILE A 588 81.05 64.13 -59.89
C ILE A 588 80.95 64.38 -58.38
N PHE A 589 81.78 65.28 -57.84
CA PHE A 589 81.75 65.64 -56.43
C PHE A 589 80.41 66.28 -56.04
N LYS A 590 79.85 67.18 -56.87
CA LYS A 590 78.52 67.77 -56.65
C LYS A 590 77.39 66.75 -56.67
N GLU A 591 77.40 65.82 -57.64
CA GLU A 591 76.35 64.80 -57.72
C GLU A 591 76.48 63.81 -56.55
N LYS A 592 77.71 63.45 -56.16
CA LYS A 592 77.98 62.67 -54.95
C LYS A 592 77.51 63.39 -53.68
N GLU A 593 77.85 64.67 -53.49
CA GLU A 593 77.41 65.46 -52.33
C GLU A 593 75.88 65.51 -52.23
N LYS A 594 75.21 65.76 -53.36
CA LYS A 594 73.75 65.73 -53.46
C LYS A 594 73.17 64.36 -53.11
N LEU A 595 73.80 63.25 -53.54
CA LEU A 595 73.37 61.91 -53.16
C LEU A 595 73.58 61.64 -51.66
N VAL A 596 74.70 62.07 -51.08
CA VAL A 596 75.01 61.96 -49.63
C VAL A 596 74.08 62.83 -48.77
N GLU A 597 73.62 63.98 -49.27
CA GLU A 597 72.65 64.84 -48.59
C GLU A 597 71.23 64.24 -48.54
N ASN A 598 70.91 63.32 -49.45
CA ASN A 598 69.59 62.69 -49.61
C ASN A 598 69.50 61.24 -49.05
N LEU A 599 70.49 60.86 -48.24
CA LEU A 599 70.53 59.65 -47.39
C LEU A 599 69.88 59.94 -46.04
#